data_AF-A0A367KMM5-F1
#
_entry.id   AF-A0A367KMM5-F1
#
_cell.length_a   1.000
_cell.length_b   1.000
_cell.length_c   1.000
_cell.angle_alpha   90.00
_cell.angle_beta   90.00
_cell.angle_gamma   90.00
#
_symmetry.space_group_name_H-M   'P 1'
#
loop_
_entity.id
_entity.type
_entity.pdbx_description
1 polymer ?
#
loop_
_entity_poly.entity_id
_entity_poly.type
_entity_poly.pdbx_seq_one_letter_code
_entity_poly.pdbx_strand_id
1 'polypeptide(L)'
;MIDIPTYYEVASALPHIPENSDKETTKAILKEYAIRNNFILTVCQSSEKSLHFKCKKGGSYKNWRNLSEEDRQRRKKSSRTGCPFYVRLSNKKERGFRYLPPLTKNEHLHNHSISENDLLDTSIGRKSKLTAEEIEKVKEGIVQNLSTKAILKSISSTKGTCKLTIHDINNSKYAIKNKSD
;
A
#
# COMPACT_ATOMS: atom_id res chain seq x y z
N MET A 1 29.83 8.46 11.71
CA MET A 1 29.44 7.14 11.17
C MET A 1 28.56 7.36 9.97
N ILE A 2 29.00 6.95 8.77
CA ILE A 2 28.18 7.00 7.56
C ILE A 2 27.21 5.81 7.67
N ASP A 3 25.93 6.09 7.90
CA ASP A 3 24.87 5.08 7.96
C ASP A 3 24.74 4.49 6.55
N ILE A 4 25.40 3.36 6.28
CA ILE A 4 25.29 2.67 5.00
C ILE A 4 23.82 2.28 4.86
N PRO A 5 23.11 2.74 3.80
CA PRO A 5 21.71 2.42 3.67
C PRO A 5 21.54 0.91 3.50
N THR A 6 20.99 0.26 4.54
CA THR A 6 20.56 -1.12 4.45
C THR A 6 19.43 -1.20 3.44
N TYR A 7 19.71 -1.83 2.30
CA TYR A 7 18.69 -2.14 1.30
C TYR A 7 18.09 -3.52 1.58
N TYR A 8 16.80 -3.65 1.29
CA TYR A 8 16.03 -4.87 1.43
C TYR A 8 15.53 -5.31 0.06
N GLU A 9 15.78 -6.57 -0.28
CA GLU A 9 15.30 -7.20 -1.50
C GLU A 9 13.95 -7.86 -1.26
N VAL A 10 13.13 -7.89 -2.32
CA VAL A 10 11.86 -8.59 -2.30
C VAL A 10 12.11 -10.09 -2.49
N ALA A 11 11.48 -10.94 -1.66
CA ALA A 11 11.75 -12.37 -1.66
C ALA A 11 11.30 -13.09 -2.94
N SER A 12 10.24 -12.62 -3.60
CA SER A 12 9.72 -13.22 -4.83
C SER A 12 9.97 -12.33 -6.05
N ALA A 13 10.18 -12.94 -7.21
CA ALA A 13 10.24 -12.23 -8.48
C ALA A 13 8.91 -11.55 -8.85
N LEU A 14 8.97 -10.54 -9.72
CA LEU A 14 7.77 -9.88 -10.25
C LEU A 14 6.84 -10.90 -10.92
N PRO A 15 5.51 -10.78 -10.71
CA PRO A 15 4.56 -11.75 -11.23
C PRO A 15 4.44 -11.64 -12.75
N HIS A 16 4.13 -12.75 -13.42
CA HIS A 16 3.72 -12.71 -14.81
C HIS A 16 2.39 -11.95 -14.96
N ILE A 17 2.30 -11.10 -15.98
CA ILE A 17 1.08 -10.37 -16.32
C ILE A 17 0.53 -11.00 -17.60
N PRO A 18 -0.69 -11.56 -17.57
CA PRO A 18 -1.30 -12.17 -18.76
C PRO A 18 -1.39 -11.18 -19.91
N GLU A 19 -1.19 -11.66 -21.13
CA GLU A 19 -1.36 -10.83 -22.33
C GLU A 19 -2.79 -10.27 -22.41
N ASN A 20 -2.92 -9.06 -22.96
CA ASN A 20 -4.20 -8.34 -23.06
C ASN A 20 -4.91 -8.06 -21.72
N SER A 21 -4.23 -8.22 -20.57
CA SER A 21 -4.77 -7.79 -19.28
C SER A 21 -5.09 -6.30 -19.29
N ASP A 22 -6.29 -5.95 -18.81
CA ASP A 22 -6.66 -4.55 -18.62
C ASP A 22 -5.84 -3.91 -17.48
N LYS A 23 -6.00 -2.59 -17.35
CA LYS A 23 -5.24 -1.79 -16.40
C LYS A 23 -5.61 -2.16 -14.96
N GLU A 24 -6.87 -2.52 -14.71
CA GLU A 24 -7.43 -2.86 -13.41
C GLU A 24 -6.91 -4.21 -12.93
N THR A 25 -6.91 -5.22 -13.79
CA THR A 25 -6.32 -6.55 -13.54
C THR A 25 -4.82 -6.41 -13.28
N THR A 26 -4.11 -5.63 -14.11
CA THR A 26 -2.67 -5.38 -13.91
C THR A 26 -2.38 -4.72 -12.55
N LYS A 27 -3.20 -3.74 -12.14
CA LYS A 27 -3.10 -3.12 -10.80
C LYS A 27 -3.37 -4.14 -9.69
N ALA A 28 -4.35 -5.01 -9.85
CA ALA A 28 -4.70 -6.02 -8.85
C ALA A 28 -3.55 -7.01 -8.63
N ILE A 29 -3.03 -7.59 -9.71
CA ILE A 29 -1.88 -8.53 -9.69
C ILE A 29 -0.68 -7.92 -8.96
N LEU A 30 -0.31 -6.69 -9.30
CA LEU A 30 0.86 -6.03 -8.71
C LEU A 30 0.65 -5.62 -7.25
N LYS A 31 -0.57 -5.20 -6.89
CA LYS A 31 -0.91 -4.89 -5.49
C LYS A 31 -0.90 -6.15 -4.63
N GLU A 32 -1.42 -7.26 -5.13
CA GLU A 32 -1.39 -8.54 -4.44
C GLU A 32 0.04 -9.03 -4.25
N TYR A 33 0.87 -8.95 -5.30
CA TYR A 33 2.30 -9.21 -5.21
C TYR A 33 2.98 -8.38 -4.11
N ALA A 34 2.71 -7.08 -4.05
CA ALA A 34 3.29 -6.20 -3.04
C ALA A 34 2.88 -6.61 -1.61
N ILE A 35 1.60 -6.93 -1.40
CA ILE A 35 1.06 -7.38 -0.11
C ILE A 35 1.72 -8.69 0.33
N ARG A 36 1.86 -9.66 -0.59
CA ARG A 36 2.52 -10.95 -0.33
C ARG A 36 3.98 -10.78 0.10
N ASN A 37 4.60 -9.70 -0.34
CA ASN A 37 5.97 -9.32 0.00
C ASN A 37 6.06 -8.24 1.09
N ASN A 38 4.98 -8.01 1.85
CA ASN A 38 4.95 -7.12 3.01
C ASN A 38 5.25 -5.64 2.72
N PHE A 39 4.89 -5.15 1.53
CA PHE A 39 4.92 -3.71 1.23
C PHE A 39 3.68 -3.28 0.43
N ILE A 40 3.59 -1.98 0.14
CA ILE A 40 2.47 -1.41 -0.61
C ILE A 40 2.97 -0.68 -1.82
N LEU A 41 2.38 -1.02 -2.97
CA LEU A 41 2.51 -0.27 -4.21
C LEU A 41 1.41 0.79 -4.35
N THR A 42 1.81 1.97 -4.81
CA THR A 42 0.91 3.04 -5.23
C THR A 42 1.15 3.36 -6.70
N VAL A 43 0.08 3.65 -7.43
CA VAL A 43 0.18 4.10 -8.81
C VAL A 43 0.70 5.54 -8.79
N CYS A 44 1.80 5.81 -9.50
CA CYS A 44 2.34 7.16 -9.65
C CYS A 44 2.14 7.73 -11.05
N GLN A 45 1.98 6.87 -12.06
CA GLN A 45 1.64 7.28 -13.42
C GLN A 45 0.68 6.27 -14.02
N SER A 46 -0.40 6.76 -14.63
CA SER A 46 -1.39 5.91 -15.30
C SER A 46 -1.90 6.66 -16.52
N SER A 47 -1.54 6.17 -17.70
CA SER A 47 -2.07 6.58 -18.99
C SER A 47 -2.57 5.33 -19.74
N GLU A 48 -3.04 5.48 -20.96
CA GLU A 48 -3.35 4.35 -21.84
C GLU A 48 -2.11 3.47 -22.13
N LYS A 49 -0.96 4.12 -22.36
CA LYS A 49 0.28 3.46 -22.81
C LYS A 49 1.27 3.16 -21.68
N SER A 50 1.08 3.72 -20.49
CA SER A 50 2.02 3.60 -19.37
C SER A 50 1.29 3.37 -18.05
N LEU A 51 1.79 2.44 -17.25
CA LEU A 51 1.32 2.21 -15.89
C LEU A 51 2.53 2.03 -15.00
N HIS A 52 2.78 2.96 -14.09
CA HIS A 52 3.93 2.93 -13.21
C HIS A 52 3.51 2.90 -11.74
N PHE A 53 4.25 2.13 -10.96
CA PHE A 53 4.06 1.98 -9.53
C PHE A 53 5.33 2.37 -8.79
N LYS A 54 5.15 2.89 -7.59
CA LYS A 54 6.21 3.12 -6.62
C LYS A 54 5.81 2.56 -5.27
N CYS A 55 6.79 2.29 -4.41
CA CYS A 55 6.47 1.99 -3.01
C CYS A 55 5.72 3.18 -2.37
N LYS A 56 4.78 2.90 -1.46
CA LYS A 56 4.10 3.92 -0.66
C LYS A 56 5.08 4.84 0.10
N LYS A 57 6.23 4.30 0.52
CA LYS A 57 7.33 5.05 1.17
C LYS A 57 8.25 5.76 0.16
N GLY A 58 7.98 5.70 -1.14
CA GLY A 58 8.75 6.36 -2.22
C GLY A 58 8.44 7.84 -2.43
N GLY A 59 7.57 8.44 -1.62
CA GLY A 59 7.33 9.89 -1.64
C GLY A 59 8.40 10.68 -0.89
N SER A 60 8.42 12.00 -1.08
CA SER A 60 9.16 12.94 -0.25
C SER A 60 8.28 13.47 0.89
N TYR A 61 8.92 13.99 1.94
CA TYR A 61 8.19 14.67 3.01
C TYR A 61 7.52 15.94 2.46
N LYS A 62 6.23 16.12 2.76
CA LYS A 62 5.51 17.34 2.36
C LYS A 62 5.96 18.52 3.21
N ASN A 63 6.75 19.41 2.63
CA ASN A 63 7.21 20.63 3.30
C ASN A 63 6.30 21.83 3.04
N TRP A 64 5.03 21.74 3.42
CA TRP A 64 4.06 22.82 3.14
C TRP A 64 4.36 24.14 3.88
N ARG A 65 5.16 24.09 4.95
CA ARG A 65 5.60 25.25 5.72
C ARG A 65 6.94 25.82 5.27
N ASN A 66 7.54 25.26 4.21
CA ASN A 66 8.89 25.64 3.73
C ASN A 66 9.94 25.71 4.86
N LEU A 67 9.87 24.78 5.80
CA LEU A 67 10.84 24.71 6.91
C LEU A 67 12.15 24.14 6.40
N SER A 68 13.26 24.75 6.83
CA SER A 68 14.60 24.18 6.70
C SER A 68 14.69 22.86 7.50
N GLU A 69 15.72 22.03 7.27
CA GLU A 69 15.87 20.80 8.06
C GLU A 69 16.24 21.12 9.52
N GLU A 70 16.92 22.24 9.74
CA GLU A 70 17.34 22.76 11.04
C GLU A 70 16.13 23.20 11.88
N ASP A 71 15.13 23.81 11.24
CA ASP A 71 13.90 24.26 11.90
C ASP A 71 12.89 23.13 12.12
N ARG A 72 13.12 21.94 11.55
CA ARG A 72 12.22 20.80 11.68
C ARG A 72 12.38 20.10 13.03
N GLN A 73 11.56 20.50 13.98
CA GLN A 73 11.33 19.73 15.20
C GLN A 73 10.56 18.43 14.90
N ARG A 74 11.28 17.31 14.71
CA ARG A 74 10.67 15.98 14.53
C ARG A 74 10.10 15.46 15.86
N ARG A 75 8.81 15.73 16.12
CA ARG A 75 8.13 15.29 17.36
C ARG A 75 7.71 13.81 17.39
N LYS A 76 7.78 13.08 16.27
CA LYS A 76 7.42 11.64 16.19
C LYS A 76 8.46 10.89 15.36
N LYS A 77 8.65 9.59 15.64
CA LYS A 77 9.40 8.67 14.76
C LYS A 77 8.77 8.70 13.36
N SER A 78 9.37 9.46 12.46
CA SER A 78 8.92 9.51 11.06
C SER A 78 9.33 8.22 10.36
N SER A 79 8.41 7.60 9.62
CA SER A 79 8.75 6.49 8.73
C SER A 79 9.77 6.95 7.69
N ARG A 80 10.80 6.13 7.40
CA ARG A 80 11.73 6.40 6.29
C ARG A 80 10.94 6.61 4.98
N THR A 81 11.26 7.69 4.28
CA THR A 81 10.68 8.09 2.98
C THR A 81 11.75 8.01 1.88
N GLY A 82 11.41 8.31 0.63
CA GLY A 82 12.35 8.23 -0.50
C GLY A 82 12.75 6.81 -0.90
N CYS A 83 11.89 5.81 -0.65
CA CYS A 83 12.12 4.45 -1.12
C CYS A 83 12.30 4.40 -2.65
N PRO A 84 13.40 3.82 -3.17
CA PRO A 84 13.69 3.83 -4.60
C PRO A 84 12.87 2.79 -5.39
N PHE A 85 12.19 1.86 -4.72
CA PHE A 85 11.44 0.79 -5.38
C PHE A 85 10.40 1.33 -6.38
N TYR A 86 10.53 0.90 -7.63
CA TYR A 86 9.75 1.40 -8.77
C TYR A 86 9.53 0.31 -9.81
N VAL A 87 8.29 0.18 -10.29
CA VAL A 87 7.90 -0.76 -11.34
C VAL A 87 7.31 0.02 -12.50
N ARG A 88 7.90 -0.10 -13.69
CA ARG A 88 7.40 0.51 -14.92
C ARG A 88 6.78 -0.52 -15.82
N LEU A 89 5.59 -0.22 -16.32
CA LEU A 89 4.94 -1.00 -17.36
C LEU A 89 4.57 -0.11 -18.55
N SER A 90 4.65 -0.71 -19.72
CA SER A 90 4.24 -0.09 -20.97
C SER A 90 3.32 -1.01 -21.75
N ASN A 91 2.26 -0.42 -22.31
CA ASN A 91 1.36 -1.07 -23.25
C ASN A 91 1.68 -0.57 -24.67
N LYS A 92 2.94 -0.72 -25.09
CA LYS A 92 3.32 -0.44 -26.48
C LYS A 92 2.68 -1.49 -27.38
N LYS A 93 1.95 -1.03 -28.41
CA LYS A 93 1.24 -1.86 -29.41
C LYS A 93 -0.08 -2.50 -28.93
N GLU A 94 -0.66 -2.05 -27.82
CA GLU A 94 -2.01 -2.47 -27.36
C GLU A 94 -2.17 -3.98 -27.10
N ARG A 95 -1.07 -4.68 -26.82
CA ARG A 95 -1.06 -6.14 -26.52
C ARG A 95 -1.03 -6.45 -25.01
N GLY A 96 -1.33 -5.45 -24.19
CA GLY A 96 -1.24 -5.54 -22.73
C GLY A 96 0.06 -4.97 -22.15
N PHE A 97 0.04 -4.77 -20.83
CA PHE A 97 1.15 -4.16 -20.09
C PHE A 97 2.34 -5.10 -19.94
N ARG A 98 3.52 -4.64 -20.34
CA ARG A 98 4.80 -5.35 -20.20
C ARG A 98 5.76 -4.56 -19.33
N TYR A 99 6.57 -5.26 -18.54
CA TYR A 99 7.60 -4.64 -17.71
C TYR A 99 8.65 -3.93 -18.56
N LEU A 100 9.03 -2.74 -18.13
CA LEU A 100 10.21 -2.03 -18.61
C LEU A 100 11.38 -2.28 -17.66
N PRO A 101 12.62 -2.29 -18.17
CA PRO A 101 13.80 -2.46 -17.33
C PRO A 101 13.93 -1.34 -16.28
N PRO A 102 14.61 -1.62 -15.14
CA PRO A 102 15.00 -0.59 -14.19
C PRO A 102 15.89 0.47 -14.86
N LEU A 103 15.70 1.74 -14.51
CA LEU A 103 16.53 2.86 -14.95
C LEU A 103 17.71 3.06 -13.99
N THR A 104 17.56 2.63 -12.74
CA THR A 104 18.63 2.66 -11.75
C THR A 104 18.78 1.31 -11.08
N LYS A 105 19.99 1.01 -10.62
CA LYS A 105 20.32 -0.23 -9.91
C LYS A 105 19.53 -0.43 -8.61
N ASN A 106 18.88 0.60 -8.07
CA ASN A 106 18.17 0.51 -6.78
C ASN A 106 16.64 0.41 -6.92
N GLU A 107 16.10 0.46 -8.14
CA GLU A 107 14.64 0.46 -8.34
C GLU A 107 13.94 -0.87 -8.00
N HIS A 108 14.71 -1.93 -7.76
CA HIS A 108 14.20 -3.21 -7.24
C HIS A 108 14.44 -3.37 -5.72
N LEU A 109 15.01 -2.37 -5.06
CA LEU A 109 15.40 -2.40 -3.65
C LEU A 109 14.53 -1.48 -2.79
N HIS A 110 14.38 -1.83 -1.53
CA HIS A 110 13.72 -1.00 -0.52
C HIS A 110 14.75 -0.41 0.45
N ASN A 111 14.62 0.87 0.82
CA ASN A 111 15.46 1.51 1.85
C ASN A 111 14.86 1.39 3.27
N HIS A 112 13.84 0.55 3.41
CA HIS A 112 13.11 0.29 4.64
C HIS A 112 12.82 -1.19 4.73
N SER A 113 12.66 -1.68 5.97
CA SER A 113 12.23 -3.04 6.22
C SER A 113 10.90 -3.35 5.51
N ILE A 114 10.80 -4.56 4.98
CA ILE A 114 9.60 -5.16 4.38
C ILE A 114 9.10 -6.28 5.30
N SER A 115 9.05 -6.02 6.60
CA SER A 115 8.52 -6.95 7.59
C SER A 115 6.99 -6.95 7.57
N GLU A 116 6.37 -8.02 8.07
CA GLU A 116 4.92 -8.05 8.24
C GLU A 116 4.42 -6.90 9.14
N ASN A 117 5.18 -6.53 10.17
CA ASN A 117 4.84 -5.40 11.04
C ASN A 117 4.77 -4.08 10.25
N ASP A 118 5.71 -3.83 9.32
CA ASP A 118 5.68 -2.65 8.44
C ASP A 118 4.43 -2.61 7.55
N LEU A 119 3.95 -3.77 7.10
CA LEU A 119 2.70 -3.89 6.35
C LEU A 119 1.51 -3.55 7.26
N LEU A 120 1.44 -4.13 8.46
CA LEU A 120 0.36 -3.95 9.44
C LEU A 120 0.28 -2.53 10.04
N ASP A 121 1.35 -1.75 9.98
CA ASP A 121 1.30 -0.32 10.32
C ASP A 121 0.40 0.48 9.38
N THR A 122 0.06 -0.07 8.21
CA THR A 122 -0.78 0.60 7.22
C THR A 122 -2.21 0.07 7.19
N SER A 123 -3.16 0.97 6.88
CA SER A 123 -4.58 0.61 6.73
C SER A 123 -4.82 -0.47 5.67
N ILE A 124 -4.10 -0.40 4.54
CA ILE A 124 -4.21 -1.38 3.45
C ILE A 124 -3.69 -2.74 3.93
N GLY A 125 -2.54 -2.77 4.59
CA GLY A 125 -1.95 -4.00 5.11
C GLY A 125 -2.80 -4.69 6.19
N ARG A 126 -3.40 -3.92 7.11
CA ARG A 126 -4.37 -4.46 8.07
C ARG A 126 -5.60 -5.05 7.40
N LYS A 127 -6.14 -4.35 6.40
CA LYS A 127 -7.30 -4.83 5.62
C LYS A 127 -6.98 -6.10 4.83
N SER A 128 -5.75 -6.26 4.33
CA SER A 128 -5.36 -7.47 3.58
C SER A 128 -5.23 -8.74 4.43
N LYS A 129 -5.29 -8.63 5.77
CA LYS A 129 -5.25 -9.77 6.69
C LYS A 129 -6.63 -10.18 7.20
N LEU A 130 -7.69 -9.53 6.71
CA LEU A 130 -9.05 -9.93 7.01
C LEU A 130 -9.44 -11.17 6.21
N THR A 131 -10.17 -12.08 6.83
CA THR A 131 -10.83 -13.18 6.12
C THR A 131 -12.08 -12.67 5.38
N ALA A 132 -12.59 -13.45 4.43
CA ALA A 132 -13.83 -13.10 3.72
C ALA A 132 -15.00 -12.88 4.70
N GLU A 133 -15.14 -13.74 5.70
CA GLU A 133 -16.16 -13.62 6.74
C GLU A 133 -16.01 -12.33 7.57
N GLU A 134 -14.79 -11.96 7.96
CA GLU A 134 -14.53 -10.73 8.69
C GLU A 134 -14.84 -9.49 7.83
N ILE A 135 -14.55 -9.55 6.53
CA ILE A 135 -14.89 -8.49 5.58
C ILE A 135 -16.40 -8.29 5.51
N GLU A 136 -17.17 -9.37 5.39
CA GLU A 136 -18.64 -9.30 5.35
C GLU A 136 -19.21 -8.76 6.66
N LYS A 137 -18.74 -9.24 7.82
CA LYS A 137 -19.15 -8.68 9.12
C LYS A 137 -18.89 -7.17 9.24
N VAL A 138 -17.77 -6.69 8.71
CA VAL A 138 -17.46 -5.25 8.70
C VAL A 138 -18.43 -4.50 7.79
N LYS A 139 -18.71 -5.01 6.59
CA LYS A 139 -19.66 -4.39 5.65
C LYS A 139 -21.06 -4.33 6.24
N GLU A 140 -21.57 -5.45 6.74
CA GLU A 140 -22.89 -5.56 7.39
C GLU A 140 -23.01 -4.59 8.55
N GLY A 141 -21.99 -4.55 9.44
CA GLY A 141 -21.99 -3.64 10.57
C GLY A 141 -21.95 -2.17 10.17
N ILE A 142 -21.34 -1.83 9.04
CA ILE A 142 -21.40 -0.47 8.48
C ILE A 142 -22.80 -0.16 7.94
N VAL A 143 -23.41 -1.07 7.18
CA VAL A 143 -24.76 -0.91 6.61
C VAL A 143 -25.81 -0.76 7.72
N GLN A 144 -25.70 -1.54 8.78
CA GLN A 144 -26.55 -1.46 9.98
C GLN A 144 -26.23 -0.25 10.87
N ASN A 145 -25.29 0.61 10.46
CA ASN A 145 -24.84 1.79 11.20
C ASN A 145 -24.40 1.50 12.65
N LEU A 146 -23.83 0.31 12.89
CA LEU A 146 -23.33 -0.07 14.22
C LEU A 146 -22.19 0.84 14.67
N SER A 147 -22.00 0.97 15.98
CA SER A 147 -20.85 1.70 16.52
C SER A 147 -19.53 1.07 16.07
N THR A 148 -18.48 1.89 15.87
CA THR A 148 -17.16 1.38 15.45
C THR A 148 -16.59 0.35 16.44
N LYS A 149 -16.86 0.51 17.74
CA LYS A 149 -16.49 -0.46 18.77
C LYS A 149 -17.21 -1.81 18.60
N ALA A 150 -18.50 -1.79 18.26
CA ALA A 150 -19.27 -3.02 18.02
C ALA A 150 -18.75 -3.78 16.80
N ILE A 151 -18.44 -3.07 15.71
CA ILE A 151 -17.85 -3.67 14.50
C ILE A 151 -16.48 -4.27 14.79
N LEU A 152 -15.63 -3.60 15.57
CA LEU A 152 -14.33 -4.16 15.95
C LEU A 152 -14.48 -5.40 16.84
N LYS A 153 -15.46 -5.41 17.75
CA LYS A 153 -15.74 -6.55 18.62
C LYS A 153 -16.20 -7.78 17.83
N SER A 154 -16.98 -7.60 16.76
CA SER A 154 -17.49 -8.72 15.95
C SER A 154 -16.41 -9.42 15.11
N ILE A 155 -15.30 -8.73 14.83
CA ILE A 155 -14.14 -9.29 14.11
C ILE A 155 -12.94 -9.61 15.00
N SER A 156 -13.03 -9.32 16.30
CA SER A 156 -11.97 -9.67 17.25
C SER A 156 -12.00 -11.17 17.53
N SER A 157 -10.85 -11.82 17.41
CA SER A 157 -10.70 -13.21 17.88
C SER A 157 -10.77 -13.27 19.41
N THR A 158 -11.06 -14.45 19.97
CA THR A 158 -11.04 -14.73 21.42
C THR A 158 -9.72 -14.35 22.12
N LYS A 159 -8.63 -14.18 21.37
CA LYS A 159 -7.33 -13.69 21.84
C LYS A 159 -7.21 -12.16 21.96
N GLY A 160 -8.28 -11.39 21.73
CA GLY A 160 -8.34 -9.95 22.06
C GLY A 160 -7.63 -8.98 21.10
N THR A 161 -7.04 -9.47 20.01
CA THR A 161 -6.35 -8.60 19.03
C THR A 161 -7.30 -8.18 17.91
N CYS A 162 -7.67 -6.89 17.87
CA CYS A 162 -8.35 -6.30 16.72
C CYS A 162 -7.36 -6.14 15.56
N LYS A 163 -7.65 -6.76 14.41
CA LYS A 163 -6.85 -6.58 13.18
C LYS A 163 -6.95 -5.17 12.60
N LEU A 164 -8.06 -4.49 12.84
CA LEU A 164 -8.32 -3.13 12.37
C LEU A 164 -8.28 -2.12 13.53
N THR A 165 -8.00 -0.86 13.17
CA THR A 165 -8.13 0.27 14.08
C THR A 165 -9.48 0.96 13.91
N ILE A 166 -9.88 1.77 14.91
CA ILE A 166 -11.06 2.65 14.83
C ILE A 166 -11.02 3.51 13.57
N HIS A 167 -9.84 4.03 13.22
CA HIS A 167 -9.66 4.89 12.05
C HIS A 167 -9.90 4.14 10.74
N ASP A 168 -9.54 2.85 10.65
CA ASP A 168 -9.79 2.04 9.45
C ASP A 168 -11.29 1.85 9.19
N ILE A 169 -12.08 1.63 10.25
CA ILE A 169 -13.55 1.51 10.16
C ILE A 169 -14.17 2.85 9.77
N ASN A 170 -13.77 3.94 10.42
CA ASN A 170 -14.30 5.27 10.12
C ASN A 170 -14.01 5.68 8.66
N ASN A 171 -12.80 5.41 8.16
CA ASN A 171 -12.45 5.63 6.76
C ASN A 171 -13.31 4.78 5.80
N SER A 172 -13.67 3.56 6.22
CA SER A 172 -14.54 2.68 5.42
C SER A 172 -15.99 3.16 5.40
N LYS A 173 -16.52 3.63 6.54
CA LYS A 173 -17.83 4.30 6.63
C LYS A 173 -17.92 5.52 5.72
N TYR A 174 -16.90 6.38 5.78
CA TYR A 174 -16.82 7.59 4.96
C TYR A 174 -16.79 7.26 3.46
N ALA A 175 -16.01 6.25 3.07
CA ALA A 175 -15.91 5.82 1.67
C ALA A 175 -17.22 5.24 1.11
N ILE A 176 -18.05 4.60 1.94
CA ILE A 176 -19.36 4.08 1.53
C ILE A 176 -20.37 5.21 1.39
N LYS A 177 -20.37 6.15 2.34
CA LYS A 177 -21.26 7.33 2.31
C LYS A 177 -21.04 8.16 1.03
N ASN A 178 -19.78 8.47 0.71
CA ASN A 178 -19.44 9.27 -0.48
C ASN A 178 -19.56 8.52 -1.83
N LYS A 179 -19.89 7.23 -1.83
CA LYS A 179 -20.22 6.48 -3.06
C LYS A 179 -21.71 6.43 -3.35
N SER A 180 -22.53 6.88 -2.40
CA SER A 180 -23.99 6.89 -2.50
C SER A 180 -24.54 8.27 -2.93
N ASP A 181 -23.64 9.24 -3.14
CA ASP A 181 -23.88 10.57 -3.73
C ASP A 181 -23.28 10.60 -5.14
#